data_AF-A0A1G3CIQ6-F1
#
_entry.id   AF-A0A1G3CIQ6-F1
#
_cell.length_a   1.000
_cell.length_b   1.000
_cell.length_c   1.000
_cell.angle_alpha   90.00
_cell.angle_beta   90.00
_cell.angle_gamma   90.00
#
_symmetry.space_group_name_H-M   'P 1'
#
loop_
_entity.id
_entity.type
_entity.pdbx_description
1 polymer ?
#
loop_
_entity_poly.entity_id
_entity_poly.type
_entity_poly.pdbx_seq_one_letter_code
_entity_poly.pdbx_strand_id
1 'polypeptide(L)'
;MPIDKELIKSKIHSREDISLKTIADIVAYQISGSPEDMGPESNFLAAAESVSQYISENFKDMDSFKNQLSQLDKGMKSINQFADTVFNYYQDKQLLSFEIVKTMISRVKEVNLKMITDIVAYKIYQSPDDKGPELNFISAETFVAQYTSENFKNLREFRRCLADLGKGSYALEAFADLVYKYYCQKKN
;
A
#
# COMPACT_ATOMS: atom_id res chain seq x y z
N MET A 1 -15.51 -5.41 26.80
CA MET A 1 -14.98 -6.53 25.99
C MET A 1 -14.92 -6.02 24.56
N PRO A 2 -13.77 -6.11 23.88
CA PRO A 2 -13.72 -5.81 22.44
C PRO A 2 -14.69 -6.72 21.69
N ILE A 3 -15.23 -6.22 20.58
CA ILE A 3 -16.16 -6.98 19.73
C ILE A 3 -15.41 -8.18 19.16
N ASP A 4 -16.01 -9.36 19.21
CA ASP A 4 -15.42 -10.55 18.62
C ASP A 4 -15.28 -10.40 17.09
N LYS A 5 -14.06 -10.60 16.58
CA LYS A 5 -13.76 -10.51 15.14
C LYS A 5 -14.50 -11.59 14.35
N GLU A 6 -14.64 -12.79 14.90
CA GLU A 6 -15.35 -13.89 14.22
C GLU A 6 -16.83 -13.59 14.06
N LEU A 7 -17.43 -12.90 15.04
CA LEU A 7 -18.81 -12.42 14.93
C LEU A 7 -18.95 -11.42 13.77
N ILE A 8 -18.03 -10.45 13.65
CA ILE A 8 -18.06 -9.46 12.57
C ILE A 8 -17.84 -10.13 11.21
N LYS A 9 -16.85 -11.03 11.11
CA LYS A 9 -16.58 -11.80 9.88
C LYS A 9 -17.78 -12.64 9.48
N SER A 10 -18.40 -13.35 10.43
CA SER A 10 -19.62 -14.12 10.18
C SER A 10 -20.71 -13.25 9.56
N LYS A 11 -20.96 -12.05 10.11
CA LYS A 11 -21.95 -11.10 9.59
C LYS A 11 -21.65 -10.57 8.19
N ILE A 12 -20.36 -10.40 7.86
CA ILE A 12 -19.92 -10.04 6.50
C ILE A 12 -20.22 -11.20 5.53
N HIS A 13 -19.85 -12.43 5.89
CA HIS A 13 -20.00 -13.60 5.01
C HIS A 13 -21.45 -14.04 4.83
N SER A 14 -22.25 -14.03 5.90
CA SER A 14 -23.66 -14.42 5.88
C SER A 14 -24.58 -13.35 5.28
N ARG A 15 -24.07 -12.14 5.02
CA ARG A 15 -24.82 -10.96 4.55
C ARG A 15 -25.94 -10.52 5.52
N GLU A 16 -25.85 -10.92 6.79
CA GLU A 16 -26.77 -10.47 7.83
C GLU A 16 -26.72 -8.96 8.06
N ASP A 17 -25.54 -8.35 7.89
CA ASP A 17 -25.35 -6.92 7.97
C ASP A 17 -24.89 -6.38 6.61
N ILE A 18 -25.83 -5.82 5.86
CA ILE A 18 -25.60 -5.29 4.51
C ILE A 18 -24.54 -4.19 4.55
N SER A 19 -24.52 -3.34 5.59
CA SER A 19 -23.56 -2.24 5.69
C SER A 19 -22.15 -2.77 5.84
N LEU A 20 -21.93 -3.76 6.72
CA LEU A 20 -20.64 -4.43 6.87
C LEU A 20 -20.18 -5.11 5.58
N LYS A 21 -21.09 -5.80 4.88
CA LYS A 21 -20.77 -6.42 3.60
C LYS A 21 -20.39 -5.38 2.55
N THR A 22 -21.13 -4.29 2.44
CA THR A 22 -20.82 -3.21 1.49
C THR A 22 -19.47 -2.57 1.80
N ILE A 23 -19.14 -2.31 3.07
CA ILE A 23 -17.81 -1.81 3.46
C ILE A 23 -16.72 -2.79 3.03
N ALA A 24 -16.87 -4.08 3.32
CA ALA A 24 -15.90 -5.10 2.93
C ALA A 24 -15.73 -5.18 1.39
N ASP A 25 -16.82 -5.03 0.63
CA ASP A 25 -16.77 -5.03 -0.83
C ASP A 25 -16.04 -3.81 -1.40
N ILE A 26 -16.26 -2.62 -0.82
CA ILE A 26 -15.53 -1.41 -1.23
C ILE A 26 -14.05 -1.56 -0.91
N VAL A 27 -13.69 -2.04 0.28
CA VAL A 27 -12.29 -2.28 0.66
C VAL A 27 -11.65 -3.33 -0.25
N ALA A 28 -12.34 -4.43 -0.57
CA ALA A 28 -11.84 -5.45 -1.49
C ALA A 28 -11.61 -4.89 -2.91
N TYR A 29 -12.51 -4.02 -3.37
CA TYR A 29 -12.34 -3.31 -4.63
C TYR A 29 -11.12 -2.37 -4.59
N GLN A 30 -10.91 -1.63 -3.49
CA GLN A 30 -9.73 -0.79 -3.33
C GLN A 30 -8.43 -1.60 -3.33
N ILE A 31 -8.41 -2.79 -2.68
CA ILE A 31 -7.28 -3.72 -2.74
C ILE A 31 -7.03 -4.21 -4.18
N SER A 32 -8.08 -4.48 -4.96
CA SER A 32 -7.91 -4.88 -6.36
C SER A 32 -7.23 -3.82 -7.24
N GLY A 33 -7.34 -2.54 -6.86
CA GLY A 33 -6.63 -1.43 -7.52
C GLY A 33 -5.24 -1.16 -6.94
N SER A 34 -4.76 -1.99 -6.00
CA SER A 34 -3.52 -1.78 -5.26
C SER A 34 -2.44 -2.80 -5.65
N PRO A 35 -1.15 -2.50 -5.39
CA PRO A 35 -0.06 -3.47 -5.62
C PRO A 35 -0.25 -4.79 -4.85
N GLU A 36 -1.01 -4.77 -3.78
CA GLU A 36 -1.35 -5.91 -2.93
C GLU A 36 -2.42 -6.83 -3.52
N ASP A 37 -2.94 -6.55 -4.72
CA ASP A 37 -3.90 -7.41 -5.40
C ASP A 37 -3.37 -8.85 -5.56
N MET A 38 -4.17 -9.80 -5.04
CA MET A 38 -3.98 -11.24 -5.12
C MET A 38 -5.19 -11.97 -5.72
N GLY A 39 -6.14 -11.22 -6.31
CA GLY A 39 -7.35 -11.74 -6.93
C GLY A 39 -8.59 -11.60 -6.03
N PRO A 40 -9.80 -11.72 -6.62
CA PRO A 40 -11.04 -11.29 -5.96
C PRO A 40 -11.32 -11.97 -4.61
N GLU A 41 -11.09 -13.28 -4.52
CA GLU A 41 -11.35 -14.05 -3.30
C GLU A 41 -10.36 -13.68 -2.18
N SER A 42 -9.06 -13.65 -2.48
CA SER A 42 -8.04 -13.25 -1.52
C SER A 42 -8.22 -11.80 -1.05
N ASN A 43 -8.57 -10.89 -1.96
CA ASN A 43 -8.84 -9.49 -1.64
C ASN A 43 -10.06 -9.35 -0.73
N PHE A 44 -11.13 -10.11 -0.97
CA PHE A 44 -12.31 -10.11 -0.13
C PHE A 44 -12.01 -10.63 1.29
N LEU A 45 -11.24 -11.72 1.40
CA LEU A 45 -10.82 -12.26 2.70
C LEU A 45 -9.96 -11.25 3.46
N ALA A 46 -8.99 -10.60 2.79
CA ALA A 46 -8.17 -9.55 3.38
C ALA A 46 -9.00 -8.34 3.83
N ALA A 47 -9.99 -7.93 3.03
CA ALA A 47 -10.92 -6.86 3.37
C ALA A 47 -11.78 -7.23 4.59
N ALA A 48 -12.36 -8.44 4.63
CA ALA A 48 -13.18 -8.90 5.74
C ALA A 48 -12.39 -8.99 7.05
N GLU A 49 -11.15 -9.48 7.00
CA GLU A 49 -10.24 -9.48 8.15
C GLU A 49 -9.93 -8.04 8.60
N SER A 50 -9.62 -7.15 7.67
CA SER A 50 -9.29 -5.74 7.99
C SER A 50 -10.46 -4.98 8.59
N VAL A 51 -11.67 -5.14 8.04
CA VAL A 51 -12.90 -4.56 8.59
C VAL A 51 -13.16 -5.09 9.99
N SER A 52 -13.11 -6.41 10.18
CA SER A 52 -13.38 -7.02 11.49
C SER A 52 -12.34 -6.60 12.53
N GLN A 53 -11.07 -6.54 12.15
CA GLN A 53 -10.00 -6.11 13.03
C GLN A 53 -10.12 -4.62 13.39
N TYR A 54 -10.34 -3.74 12.40
CA TYR A 54 -10.50 -2.31 12.65
C TYR A 54 -11.67 -2.06 13.60
N ILE A 55 -12.83 -2.69 13.36
CA ILE A 55 -14.00 -2.50 14.20
C ILE A 55 -13.74 -3.01 15.62
N SER A 56 -13.15 -4.21 15.76
CA SER A 56 -12.83 -4.81 17.06
C SER A 56 -11.87 -3.96 17.89
N GLU A 57 -10.90 -3.30 17.25
CA GLU A 57 -9.89 -2.47 17.93
C GLU A 57 -10.38 -1.05 18.27
N ASN A 58 -11.30 -0.49 17.47
CA ASN A 58 -11.68 0.92 17.57
C ASN A 58 -13.07 1.15 18.17
N PHE A 59 -13.88 0.10 18.36
CA PHE A 59 -15.25 0.22 18.87
C PHE A 59 -15.49 -0.67 20.08
N LYS A 60 -16.21 -0.11 21.05
CA LYS A 60 -16.58 -0.82 22.27
C LYS A 60 -17.60 -1.93 22.02
N ASP A 61 -18.58 -1.67 21.15
CA ASP A 61 -19.69 -2.56 20.82
C ASP A 61 -20.27 -2.23 19.43
N MET A 62 -21.11 -3.13 18.90
CA MET A 62 -21.71 -2.98 17.56
C MET A 62 -22.64 -1.77 17.46
N ASP A 63 -23.26 -1.35 18.56
CA ASP A 63 -24.13 -0.18 18.59
C ASP A 63 -23.31 1.10 18.44
N SER A 64 -22.16 1.19 19.10
CA SER A 64 -21.19 2.30 18.93
C SER A 64 -20.72 2.40 17.48
N PHE A 65 -20.44 1.28 16.83
CA PHE A 65 -20.08 1.24 15.41
C PHE A 65 -21.22 1.75 14.52
N LYS A 66 -22.45 1.25 14.72
CA LYS A 66 -23.63 1.69 13.95
C LYS A 66 -23.95 3.17 14.17
N ASN A 67 -23.73 3.68 15.38
CA ASN A 67 -23.89 5.09 15.70
C ASN A 67 -22.85 5.95 14.96
N GLN A 68 -21.59 5.51 14.86
CA GLN A 68 -20.60 6.25 14.07
C GLN A 68 -20.93 6.22 12.57
N LEU A 69 -21.37 5.07 12.04
CA LEU A 69 -21.81 4.98 10.63
C LEU A 69 -23.01 5.88 10.32
N SER A 70 -23.92 6.08 11.27
CA SER A 70 -25.11 6.92 11.09
C SER A 70 -24.84 8.42 11.29
N GLN A 71 -23.77 8.79 12.01
CA GLN A 71 -23.33 10.17 12.22
C GLN A 71 -22.54 10.75 11.05
N LEU A 72 -21.85 9.90 10.30
CA LEU A 72 -21.29 10.25 9.00
C LEU A 72 -22.48 10.45 8.03
N ASP A 73 -22.56 11.62 7.39
CA ASP A 73 -23.74 12.17 6.70
C ASP A 73 -24.55 11.18 5.79
N LYS A 74 -25.86 11.43 5.67
CA LYS A 74 -26.93 10.51 5.14
C LYS A 74 -26.53 9.63 3.94
N GLY A 75 -26.25 8.34 4.17
CA GLY A 75 -26.29 7.28 3.14
C GLY A 75 -24.93 6.80 2.64
N MET A 76 -24.79 6.59 1.32
CA MET A 76 -23.62 5.91 0.72
C MET A 76 -22.27 6.64 0.93
N LYS A 77 -22.29 7.94 1.23
CA LYS A 77 -21.07 8.73 1.52
C LYS A 77 -20.40 8.30 2.82
N SER A 78 -21.16 7.93 3.85
CA SER A 78 -20.60 7.48 5.13
C SER A 78 -19.91 6.12 5.01
N ILE A 79 -20.52 5.20 4.27
CA ILE A 79 -19.98 3.88 3.98
C ILE A 79 -18.64 4.01 3.24
N ASN A 80 -18.55 4.86 2.23
CA ASN A 80 -17.30 5.09 1.49
C ASN A 80 -16.20 5.67 2.39
N GLN A 81 -16.50 6.69 3.19
CA GLN A 81 -15.52 7.28 4.11
C GLN A 81 -15.02 6.27 5.16
N PHE A 82 -15.92 5.42 5.65
CA PHE A 82 -15.53 4.36 6.56
C PHE A 82 -14.67 3.31 5.87
N ALA A 83 -15.04 2.89 4.66
CA ALA A 83 -14.24 1.98 3.85
C ALA A 83 -12.85 2.55 3.56
N ASP A 84 -12.73 3.83 3.19
CA ASP A 84 -11.45 4.52 3.01
C ASP A 84 -10.60 4.48 4.30
N THR A 85 -11.23 4.66 5.46
CA THR A 85 -10.55 4.57 6.76
C THR A 85 -10.00 3.17 7.02
N VAL A 86 -10.81 2.14 6.76
CA VAL A 86 -10.39 0.74 6.90
C VAL A 86 -9.31 0.38 5.88
N PHE A 87 -9.41 0.85 4.64
CA PHE A 87 -8.42 0.60 3.61
C PHE A 87 -7.08 1.25 3.95
N ASN A 88 -7.09 2.48 4.46
CA ASN A 88 -5.89 3.13 5.00
C ASN A 88 -5.28 2.32 6.16
N TYR A 89 -6.11 1.83 7.09
CA TYR A 89 -5.67 0.96 8.18
C TYR A 89 -5.05 -0.34 7.67
N TYR A 90 -5.64 -0.95 6.64
CA TYR A 90 -5.08 -2.12 5.96
C TYR A 90 -3.71 -1.81 5.36
N GLN A 91 -3.58 -0.71 4.62
CA GLN A 91 -2.31 -0.28 3.99
C GLN A 91 -1.22 0.02 5.01
N ASP A 92 -1.57 0.65 6.14
CA ASP A 92 -0.60 0.99 7.19
C ASP A 92 0.07 -0.26 7.81
N LYS A 93 -0.59 -1.42 7.67
CA LYS A 93 -0.10 -2.74 8.11
C LYS A 93 0.65 -3.53 7.04
N GLN A 94 0.60 -3.12 5.77
CA GLN A 94 1.35 -3.78 4.70
C GLN A 94 2.80 -3.31 4.73
N LEU A 95 3.63 -4.05 5.49
CA LEU A 95 5.04 -3.71 5.65
C LEU A 95 5.82 -3.92 4.34
N LEU A 96 6.66 -2.96 3.98
CA LEU A 96 7.57 -3.07 2.85
C LEU A 96 8.83 -3.83 3.26
N SER A 97 9.01 -5.03 2.73
CA SER A 97 10.29 -5.73 2.76
C SER A 97 11.04 -5.55 1.44
N PHE A 98 12.34 -5.82 1.45
CA PHE A 98 13.17 -5.82 0.25
C PHE A 98 12.54 -6.65 -0.88
N GLU A 99 12.14 -7.90 -0.59
CA GLU A 99 11.55 -8.82 -1.58
C GLU A 99 10.20 -8.33 -2.09
N ILE A 100 9.39 -7.68 -1.25
CA ILE A 100 8.12 -7.08 -1.65
C ILE A 100 8.38 -5.94 -2.64
N VAL A 101 9.26 -5.00 -2.31
CA VAL A 101 9.56 -3.86 -3.20
C VAL A 101 10.17 -4.35 -4.50
N LYS A 102 11.10 -5.31 -4.45
CA LYS A 102 11.70 -5.92 -5.64
C LYS A 102 10.63 -6.55 -6.53
N THR A 103 9.75 -7.36 -5.97
CA THR A 103 8.63 -7.96 -6.70
C THR A 103 7.71 -6.91 -7.31
N MET A 104 7.44 -5.80 -6.60
CA MET A 104 6.64 -4.70 -7.12
C MET A 104 7.28 -4.04 -8.35
N ILE A 105 8.61 -3.87 -8.35
CA ILE A 105 9.37 -3.34 -9.49
C ILE A 105 9.33 -4.33 -10.66
N SER A 106 9.73 -5.59 -10.44
CA SER A 106 9.86 -6.58 -11.53
C SER A 106 8.52 -6.90 -12.19
N ARG A 107 7.41 -6.89 -11.43
CA ARG A 107 6.05 -7.14 -11.94
C ARG A 107 5.30 -5.87 -12.31
N VAL A 108 5.93 -4.69 -12.21
CA VAL A 108 5.31 -3.38 -12.49
C VAL A 108 4.00 -3.18 -11.71
N LYS A 109 3.95 -3.67 -10.47
CA LYS A 109 2.80 -3.47 -9.57
C LYS A 109 2.76 -2.05 -9.01
N GLU A 110 3.89 -1.35 -8.98
CA GLU A 110 3.99 0.08 -8.65
C GLU A 110 4.80 0.80 -9.74
N VAL A 111 4.12 1.64 -10.53
CA VAL A 111 4.69 2.40 -11.65
C VAL A 111 5.77 3.39 -11.20
N ASN A 112 5.57 4.08 -10.08
CA ASN A 112 6.55 5.03 -9.55
C ASN A 112 7.85 4.32 -9.18
N LEU A 113 7.77 3.16 -8.51
CA LEU A 113 8.97 2.38 -8.18
C LEU A 113 9.68 1.89 -9.46
N LYS A 114 8.93 1.44 -10.48
CA LYS A 114 9.51 1.06 -11.77
C LYS A 114 10.21 2.24 -12.46
N MET A 115 9.57 3.41 -12.50
CA MET A 115 10.15 4.61 -13.11
C MET A 115 11.40 5.09 -12.38
N ILE A 116 11.38 5.09 -11.03
CA ILE A 116 12.56 5.42 -10.22
C ILE A 116 13.70 4.45 -10.55
N THR A 117 13.43 3.14 -10.63
CA THR A 117 14.43 2.14 -11.03
C THR A 117 15.02 2.42 -12.42
N ASP A 118 14.19 2.80 -13.40
CA ASP A 118 14.67 3.14 -14.74
C ASP A 118 15.57 4.38 -14.73
N ILE A 119 15.21 5.40 -13.93
CA ILE A 119 16.03 6.61 -13.79
C ILE A 119 17.37 6.27 -13.11
N VAL A 120 17.37 5.44 -12.06
CA VAL A 120 18.60 5.00 -11.39
C VAL A 120 19.47 4.17 -12.33
N ALA A 121 18.89 3.25 -13.10
CA ALA A 121 19.63 2.45 -14.09
C ALA A 121 20.27 3.32 -15.16
N TYR A 122 19.56 4.37 -15.61
CA TYR A 122 20.09 5.34 -16.55
C TYR A 122 21.24 6.15 -15.97
N LYS A 123 21.17 6.54 -14.69
CA LYS A 123 22.28 7.20 -13.99
C LYS A 123 23.51 6.30 -13.87
N ILE A 124 23.33 5.00 -13.59
CA ILE A 124 24.43 4.03 -13.60
C ILE A 124 25.06 3.92 -14.99
N TYR A 125 24.24 3.86 -16.04
CA TYR A 125 24.71 3.85 -17.43
C TYR A 125 25.56 5.08 -17.79
N GLN A 126 25.22 6.25 -17.24
CA GLN A 126 26.00 7.49 -17.43
C GLN A 126 27.28 7.56 -16.60
N SER A 127 27.54 6.57 -15.75
CA SER A 127 28.65 6.56 -14.80
C SER A 127 29.78 5.62 -15.24
N PRO A 128 30.96 5.68 -14.61
CA PRO A 128 32.03 4.68 -14.81
C PRO A 128 31.63 3.25 -14.42
N ASP A 129 30.48 3.09 -13.77
CA ASP A 129 29.99 1.80 -13.27
C ASP A 129 29.09 1.07 -14.27
N ASP A 130 28.96 1.61 -15.48
CA ASP A 130 28.22 0.99 -16.57
C ASP A 130 28.72 -0.44 -16.82
N LYS A 131 27.81 -1.40 -16.69
CA LYS A 131 28.01 -2.83 -16.98
C LYS A 131 27.07 -3.33 -18.06
N GLY A 132 26.45 -2.41 -18.80
CA GLY A 132 25.44 -2.68 -19.80
C GLY A 132 24.02 -2.68 -19.23
N PRO A 133 22.99 -2.53 -20.09
CA PRO A 133 21.63 -2.21 -19.67
C PRO A 133 21.01 -3.20 -18.67
N GLU A 134 21.21 -4.51 -18.88
CA GLU A 134 20.65 -5.55 -18.02
C GLU A 134 21.25 -5.54 -16.61
N LEU A 135 22.58 -5.49 -16.51
CA LEU A 135 23.27 -5.45 -15.22
C LEU A 135 23.04 -4.13 -14.48
N ASN A 136 22.91 -3.02 -15.22
CA ASN A 136 22.54 -1.73 -14.63
C ASN A 136 21.12 -1.74 -14.07
N PHE A 137 20.17 -2.36 -14.77
CA PHE A 137 18.81 -2.53 -14.27
C PHE A 137 18.76 -3.42 -13.01
N ILE A 138 19.44 -4.57 -13.02
CA ILE A 138 19.51 -5.47 -11.84
C ILE A 138 20.11 -4.73 -10.62
N SER A 139 21.15 -3.94 -10.86
CA SER A 139 21.77 -3.11 -9.82
C SER A 139 20.76 -2.08 -9.31
N ALA A 140 20.16 -1.27 -10.20
CA ALA A 140 19.18 -0.27 -9.84
C ALA A 140 17.98 -0.86 -9.08
N GLU A 141 17.42 -1.98 -9.54
CA GLU A 141 16.32 -2.68 -8.88
C GLU A 141 16.69 -3.07 -7.45
N THR A 142 17.90 -3.62 -7.26
CA THR A 142 18.41 -3.99 -5.94
C THR A 142 18.53 -2.79 -5.02
N PHE A 143 19.12 -1.69 -5.49
CA PHE A 143 19.34 -0.51 -4.65
C PHE A 143 18.06 0.27 -4.37
N VAL A 144 17.12 0.35 -5.34
CA VAL A 144 15.79 0.94 -5.10
C VAL A 144 15.03 0.09 -4.08
N ALA A 145 15.04 -1.24 -4.22
CA ALA A 145 14.38 -2.13 -3.27
C ALA A 145 14.97 -1.99 -1.87
N GLN A 146 16.30 -1.99 -1.75
CA GLN A 146 16.99 -1.80 -0.49
C GLN A 146 16.67 -0.45 0.15
N TYR A 147 16.90 0.65 -0.57
CA TYR A 147 16.65 1.99 -0.06
C TYR A 147 15.21 2.17 0.39
N THR A 148 14.24 1.73 -0.42
CA THR A 148 12.82 1.89 -0.10
C THR A 148 12.43 1.08 1.13
N SER A 149 12.85 -0.19 1.21
CA SER A 149 12.51 -1.05 2.36
C SER A 149 13.20 -0.66 3.67
N GLU A 150 14.37 -0.02 3.60
CA GLU A 150 15.08 0.47 4.79
C GLU A 150 14.50 1.79 5.32
N ASN A 151 13.90 2.62 4.45
CA ASN A 151 13.48 3.98 4.80
C ASN A 151 11.96 4.17 4.96
N PHE A 152 11.13 3.23 4.51
CA PHE A 152 9.67 3.33 4.59
C PHE A 152 9.05 2.08 5.18
N LYS A 153 8.15 2.26 6.14
CA LYS A 153 7.46 1.14 6.78
C LYS A 153 6.48 0.48 5.82
N ASN A 154 5.74 1.27 5.04
CA ASN A 154 4.68 0.82 4.14
C ASN A 154 4.61 1.70 2.89
N LEU A 155 3.83 1.28 1.89
CA LEU A 155 3.73 1.99 0.62
C LEU A 155 3.09 3.39 0.75
N ARG A 156 2.24 3.58 1.75
CA ARG A 156 1.59 4.87 2.01
C ARG A 156 2.60 5.93 2.45
N GLU A 157 3.52 5.58 3.34
CA GLU A 157 4.64 6.45 3.74
C GLU A 157 5.54 6.79 2.56
N PHE A 158 5.88 5.81 1.72
CA PHE A 158 6.64 6.05 0.48
C PHE A 158 5.92 7.03 -0.46
N ARG A 159 4.63 6.82 -0.73
CA ARG A 159 3.84 7.71 -1.61
C ARG A 159 3.72 9.12 -1.04
N ARG A 160 3.61 9.25 0.28
CA ARG A 160 3.64 10.55 0.95
C ARG A 160 4.98 11.25 0.74
N CYS A 161 6.09 10.54 0.90
CA CYS A 161 7.42 11.10 0.61
C CYS A 161 7.53 11.59 -0.84
N LEU A 162 7.06 10.80 -1.82
CA LEU A 162 7.02 11.25 -3.22
C LEU A 162 6.17 12.51 -3.41
N ALA A 163 5.00 12.59 -2.77
CA ALA A 163 4.15 13.77 -2.84
C ALA A 163 4.81 15.02 -2.21
N ASP A 164 5.56 14.83 -1.13
CA ASP A 164 6.29 15.90 -0.45
C ASP A 164 7.51 16.39 -1.27
N LEU A 165 8.10 15.52 -2.12
CA LEU A 165 9.20 15.87 -3.03
C LEU A 165 8.75 16.70 -4.24
N GLY A 166 7.45 16.68 -4.59
CA GLY A 166 6.90 17.49 -5.67
C GLY A 166 5.88 16.75 -6.53
N LYS A 167 5.68 17.22 -7.77
CA LYS A 167 4.68 16.65 -8.69
C LYS A 167 5.33 15.98 -9.90
N GLY A 168 4.79 14.83 -10.29
CA GLY A 168 5.14 14.14 -11.53
C GLY A 168 6.61 13.72 -11.60
N SER A 169 7.22 13.89 -12.77
CA SER A 169 8.60 13.46 -13.05
C SER A 169 9.64 14.07 -12.12
N TYR A 170 9.43 15.31 -11.66
CA TYR A 170 10.37 15.97 -10.75
C TYR A 170 10.55 15.20 -9.43
N ALA A 171 9.44 14.72 -8.83
CA ALA A 171 9.50 13.93 -7.61
C ALA A 171 10.21 12.59 -7.83
N LEU A 172 9.98 11.95 -8.98
CA LEU A 172 10.62 10.68 -9.34
C LEU A 172 12.13 10.85 -9.54
N GLU A 173 12.55 11.92 -10.23
CA GLU A 173 13.98 12.24 -10.40
C GLU A 173 14.66 12.58 -9.08
N ALA A 174 14.04 13.42 -8.25
CA ALA A 174 14.57 13.79 -6.94
C ALA A 174 14.73 12.56 -6.03
N PHE A 175 13.75 11.65 -6.02
CA PHE A 175 13.86 10.41 -5.27
C PHE A 175 14.94 9.49 -5.86
N ALA A 176 15.01 9.36 -7.18
CA ALA A 176 16.05 8.57 -7.84
C ALA A 176 17.47 9.11 -7.54
N ASP A 177 17.64 10.43 -7.39
CA ASP A 177 18.89 11.03 -6.94
C ASP A 177 19.26 10.62 -5.51
N LEU A 178 18.28 10.50 -4.60
CA LEU A 178 18.54 10.00 -3.25
C LEU A 178 19.01 8.54 -3.27
N VAL A 179 18.33 7.69 -4.06
CA VAL A 179 18.73 6.28 -4.21
C VAL A 179 20.10 6.16 -4.87
N TYR A 180 20.37 6.94 -5.91
CA TYR A 180 21.67 6.90 -6.60
C TYR A 180 22.81 7.39 -5.69
N LYS A 181 22.58 8.41 -4.86
CA LYS A 181 23.54 8.82 -3.82
C LYS A 181 23.80 7.69 -2.82
N TYR A 182 22.75 7.02 -2.36
CA TYR A 182 22.86 5.87 -1.48
C TYR A 182 23.65 4.72 -2.12
N TYR A 183 23.42 4.44 -3.41
CA TYR A 183 24.20 3.50 -4.21
C TYR A 183 25.70 3.85 -4.20
N CYS A 184 26.05 5.10 -4.53
CA CYS A 184 27.45 5.55 -4.55
C CYS A 184 28.11 5.47 -3.17
N GLN A 185 27.35 5.70 -2.09
CA GLN A 185 27.87 5.60 -0.72
C GLN A 185 28.14 4.15 -0.29
N LYS A 186 27.21 3.22 -0.58
CA LYS A 186 27.36 1.81 -0.18
C LYS A 186 28.32 0.99 -1.05
N LYS A 187 28.73 1.53 -2.20
CA LYS A 187 29.77 0.93 -3.04
C LYS A 187 31.19 1.15 -2.47
N ASN A 188 31.38 2.23 -1.72
CA ASN A 188 32.65 2.58 -1.06
C ASN A 188 32.73 1.96 0.34
#